data_AF-I6ZHW9-F1
#
_entry.id   AF-I6ZHW9-F1
#
_cell.length_a   1.000
_cell.length_b   1.000
_cell.length_c   1.000
_cell.angle_alpha   90.00
_cell.angle_beta   90.00
_cell.angle_gamma   90.00
#
_symmetry.space_group_name_H-M   'P 1'
#
loop_
_entity.id
_entity.type
_entity.pdbx_description
1 polymer ?
#
loop_
_entity_poly.entity_id
_entity_poly.type
_entity_poly.pdbx_seq_one_letter_code
_entity_poly.pdbx_strand_id
1 'polypeptide(L)'
;MKSIHVSQLRSGSFNLTSLVEEFVDIREDNIFQTHANLVELVGDLENIREGLFFKREKLNTKLRTIQEGLKLDKIDDLNREIGRIVLEPLGTSRNVLERNKEINHLKRMEKAVKYLMEIEKGNFKVLDSLITSDSEEDWRFLCFLLYNISKIGDDNGELQEYNKAVEDKMLSVFETGNKQNNKTMMQSAYNSLLEMGKESFLVHSYIYSLDLFKEPVSMEYRKESIIDLDFHTTSHSTFVELIDKIRDAYDSKFRDIGDIFVNTKDVYKIIHKKVYGDVISTALGDYLKDTGPCMFLLGLESCYKNLRILGSFIETIDPDFDGSNATEDLISQYTRIAIDKEKTFFDQIYEILVLQKQSETKYIILGEEAGRATDSIFVYKQLLNTISFAFERSNRFYSDSEEDELIDFFSRKINAFVGSVYDSTQSKFEVIRILQFIYLVTRKYFGDKFWKLETFREKINRKLKDAFEDQVETCAMRIGVRIKQETFGNLEGCERVIEVVRHEIVKASEASIKGENFRILINRILCLLHSALYGRILQLTFDEKQSRNMVEYVTKILEFAKELGSADAIQKFSDLQNLAILISISEGDFESFYNSLVGRIPDDEILKALRCRRDKERIEKKTSIFDGKET
;
A
#
# COMPACT_ATOMS: atom_id res chain seq x y z
N MET A 1 -15.33 -33.93 13.03
CA MET A 1 -16.24 -34.02 11.86
C MET A 1 -15.87 -35.25 11.03
N LYS A 2 -16.79 -35.76 10.20
CA LYS A 2 -16.49 -36.82 9.21
C LYS A 2 -15.84 -36.14 7.98
N SER A 3 -14.87 -36.78 7.32
CA SER A 3 -14.28 -36.25 6.08
C SER A 3 -15.19 -36.53 4.88
N ILE A 4 -15.28 -35.58 3.94
CA ILE A 4 -16.08 -35.74 2.72
C ILE A 4 -15.35 -36.67 1.76
N HIS A 5 -15.94 -37.82 1.46
CA HIS A 5 -15.36 -38.78 0.51
C HIS A 5 -16.06 -38.72 -0.85
N VAL A 6 -15.27 -38.81 -1.93
CA VAL A 6 -15.74 -38.81 -3.34
C VAL A 6 -16.79 -39.89 -3.64
N SER A 7 -16.86 -40.96 -2.84
CA SER A 7 -17.90 -41.99 -2.95
C SER A 7 -19.31 -41.49 -2.61
N GLN A 8 -19.45 -40.45 -1.78
CA GLN A 8 -20.74 -39.86 -1.41
C GLN A 8 -21.32 -38.97 -2.53
N LEU A 9 -20.46 -38.43 -3.42
CA LEU A 9 -20.87 -37.67 -4.61
C LEU A 9 -21.41 -38.56 -5.75
N ARG A 10 -21.28 -39.89 -5.65
CA ARG A 10 -21.69 -40.85 -6.69
C ARG A 10 -23.12 -41.37 -6.54
N SER A 11 -23.76 -41.21 -5.38
CA SER A 11 -25.17 -41.53 -5.23
C SER A 11 -26.00 -40.46 -5.93
N GLY A 12 -26.80 -40.85 -6.93
CA GLY A 12 -27.60 -39.96 -7.79
C GLY A 12 -28.69 -39.12 -7.09
N SER A 13 -28.62 -38.95 -5.78
CA SER A 13 -29.47 -38.11 -4.94
C SER A 13 -28.61 -37.08 -4.20
N PHE A 14 -27.77 -36.34 -4.93
CA PHE A 14 -26.91 -35.32 -4.36
C PHE A 14 -27.66 -33.98 -4.25
N ASN A 15 -27.85 -33.47 -3.03
CA ASN A 15 -28.37 -32.14 -2.76
C ASN A 15 -27.33 -31.35 -1.94
N LEU A 16 -26.93 -30.18 -2.45
CA LEU A 16 -25.99 -29.25 -1.81
C LEU A 16 -26.46 -28.83 -0.42
N THR A 17 -27.77 -28.64 -0.22
CA THR A 17 -28.35 -28.22 1.06
C THR A 17 -28.11 -29.28 2.14
N SER A 18 -28.25 -30.55 1.79
CA SER A 18 -28.08 -31.68 2.70
C SER A 18 -26.62 -31.89 3.13
N LEU A 19 -25.65 -31.55 2.28
CA LEU A 19 -24.23 -31.60 2.61
C LEU A 19 -23.83 -30.49 3.60
N VAL A 20 -24.37 -29.29 3.43
CA VAL A 20 -24.11 -28.18 4.36
C VAL A 20 -24.74 -28.47 5.72
N GLU A 21 -25.96 -29.01 5.74
CA GLU A 21 -26.67 -29.38 6.97
C GLU A 21 -26.01 -30.56 7.73
N GLU A 22 -25.41 -31.53 7.03
CA GLU A 22 -24.71 -32.66 7.68
C GLU A 22 -23.32 -32.31 8.23
N PHE A 23 -22.66 -31.29 7.68
CA PHE A 23 -21.25 -30.99 7.98
C PHE A 23 -21.06 -29.67 8.73
N VAL A 24 -22.03 -28.75 8.74
CA VAL A 24 -21.93 -27.48 9.48
C VAL A 24 -22.81 -27.55 10.73
N ASP A 25 -22.18 -27.78 11.88
CA ASP A 25 -22.84 -27.65 13.19
C ASP A 25 -22.90 -26.15 13.55
N ILE A 26 -24.03 -25.51 13.27
CA ILE A 26 -24.25 -24.09 13.57
C ILE A 26 -24.55 -23.96 15.07
N ARG A 27 -23.58 -23.45 15.83
CA ARG A 27 -23.76 -23.12 17.25
C ARG A 27 -23.92 -21.61 17.39
N GLU A 28 -25.12 -21.17 17.78
CA GLU A 28 -25.48 -19.75 17.92
C GLU A 28 -24.59 -19.02 18.95
N ASP A 29 -24.07 -19.75 19.91
CA ASP A 29 -23.29 -19.27 21.05
C ASP A 29 -21.76 -19.20 20.80
N ASN A 30 -21.26 -19.62 19.62
CA ASN A 30 -19.84 -19.44 19.26
C ASN A 30 -19.61 -19.29 17.75
N ILE A 31 -19.82 -18.07 17.25
CA ILE A 31 -19.67 -17.67 15.84
C ILE A 31 -18.27 -17.97 15.27
N PHE A 32 -17.21 -17.86 16.08
CA PHE A 32 -15.84 -18.14 15.64
C PHE A 32 -15.63 -19.62 15.31
N GLN A 33 -16.27 -20.53 16.07
CA GLN A 33 -16.20 -21.96 15.80
C GLN A 33 -16.98 -22.33 14.51
N THR A 34 -18.14 -21.71 14.30
CA THR A 34 -18.94 -21.88 13.07
C THR A 34 -18.19 -21.37 11.84
N HIS A 35 -17.51 -20.22 11.95
CA HIS A 35 -16.65 -19.70 10.87
C HIS A 35 -15.46 -20.63 10.59
N ALA A 36 -14.78 -21.14 11.63
CA ALA A 36 -13.69 -22.09 11.44
C ALA A 36 -14.15 -23.38 10.74
N ASN A 37 -15.31 -23.92 11.12
CA ASN A 37 -15.90 -25.11 10.49
C ASN A 37 -16.29 -24.85 9.01
N LEU A 38 -16.78 -23.66 8.69
CA LEU A 38 -17.10 -23.27 7.31
C LEU A 38 -15.84 -23.12 6.46
N VAL A 39 -14.77 -22.51 7.01
CA VAL A 39 -13.48 -22.39 6.31
C VAL A 39 -12.86 -23.77 6.07
N GLU A 40 -12.95 -24.69 7.03
CA GLU A 40 -12.48 -26.07 6.88
C GLU A 40 -13.29 -26.83 5.81
N LEU A 41 -14.63 -26.65 5.78
CA LEU A 41 -15.48 -27.22 4.74
C LEU A 41 -15.15 -26.68 3.34
N VAL A 42 -14.89 -25.38 3.22
CA VAL A 42 -14.45 -24.77 1.95
C VAL A 42 -13.11 -25.34 1.52
N GLY A 43 -12.15 -25.48 2.44
CA GLY A 43 -10.86 -26.11 2.16
C GLY A 43 -11.00 -27.57 1.68
N ASP A 44 -11.88 -28.36 2.30
CA ASP A 44 -12.16 -29.74 1.88
C ASP A 44 -12.80 -29.79 0.47
N LEU A 45 -13.68 -28.85 0.14
CA LEU A 45 -14.29 -28.75 -1.20
C LEU A 45 -13.28 -28.31 -2.25
N GLU A 46 -12.36 -27.40 -1.93
CA GLU A 46 -11.26 -26.99 -2.80
C GLU A 46 -10.29 -28.15 -3.06
N ASN A 47 -9.93 -28.91 -2.01
CA ASN A 47 -9.11 -30.11 -2.13
C ASN A 47 -9.77 -31.18 -3.01
N ILE A 48 -11.10 -31.34 -2.90
CA ILE A 48 -11.87 -32.25 -3.79
C ILE A 48 -11.89 -31.72 -5.23
N ARG A 49 -12.02 -30.39 -5.42
CA ARG A 49 -11.97 -29.75 -6.74
C ARG A 49 -10.62 -29.98 -7.42
N GLU A 50 -9.53 -29.78 -6.70
CA GLU A 50 -8.16 -30.07 -7.18
C GLU A 50 -7.97 -31.55 -7.45
N GLY A 51 -8.42 -32.43 -6.55
CA GLY A 51 -8.37 -33.89 -6.76
C GLY A 51 -9.16 -34.36 -7.99
N LEU A 52 -10.31 -33.74 -8.26
CA LEU A 52 -11.10 -33.99 -9.47
C LEU A 52 -10.42 -33.44 -10.73
N PHE A 53 -9.78 -32.26 -10.63
CA PHE A 53 -8.99 -31.69 -11.71
C PHE A 53 -7.82 -32.61 -12.07
N PHE A 54 -7.02 -33.05 -11.10
CA PHE A 54 -5.93 -34.02 -11.30
C PHE A 54 -6.43 -35.35 -11.86
N LYS A 55 -7.59 -35.85 -11.42
CA LYS A 55 -8.15 -37.10 -11.93
C LYS A 55 -8.68 -36.96 -13.36
N ARG A 56 -9.25 -35.81 -13.71
CA ARG A 56 -9.65 -35.45 -15.07
C ARG A 56 -8.43 -35.29 -15.96
N GLU A 57 -7.38 -34.65 -15.48
CA GLU A 57 -6.11 -34.52 -16.20
C GLU A 57 -5.46 -35.88 -16.42
N LYS A 58 -5.44 -36.76 -15.41
CA LYS A 58 -4.96 -38.15 -15.49
C LYS A 58 -5.79 -39.01 -16.44
N LEU A 59 -7.10 -38.80 -16.50
CA LEU A 59 -8.00 -39.44 -17.47
C LEU A 59 -7.77 -38.90 -18.88
N ASN A 60 -7.53 -37.59 -19.04
CA ASN A 60 -7.18 -36.97 -20.31
C ASN A 60 -5.80 -37.43 -20.80
N THR A 61 -4.81 -37.58 -19.91
CA THR A 61 -3.52 -38.18 -20.26
C THR A 61 -3.72 -39.63 -20.63
N LYS A 62 -4.46 -40.45 -19.86
CA LYS A 62 -4.77 -41.84 -20.25
C LYS A 62 -5.54 -41.92 -21.57
N LEU A 63 -6.48 -41.03 -21.84
CA LEU A 63 -7.19 -40.94 -23.12
C LEU A 63 -6.24 -40.55 -24.25
N ARG A 64 -5.32 -39.62 -24.01
CA ARG A 64 -4.23 -39.28 -24.94
C ARG A 64 -3.29 -40.46 -25.14
N THR A 65 -2.87 -41.20 -24.11
CA THR A 65 -2.00 -42.38 -24.21
C THR A 65 -2.71 -43.56 -24.88
N ILE A 66 -4.03 -43.72 -24.69
CA ILE A 66 -4.85 -44.72 -25.39
C ILE A 66 -5.07 -44.28 -26.85
N GLN A 67 -5.28 -42.99 -27.12
CA GLN A 67 -5.35 -42.45 -28.48
C GLN A 67 -3.99 -42.50 -29.19
N GLU A 68 -2.89 -42.28 -28.49
CA GLU A 68 -1.51 -42.39 -28.96
C GLU A 68 -1.12 -43.85 -29.14
N GLY A 69 -1.57 -44.76 -28.25
CA GLY A 69 -1.41 -46.21 -28.39
C GLY A 69 -2.23 -46.77 -29.56
N LEU A 70 -3.49 -46.37 -29.71
CA LEU A 70 -4.32 -46.70 -30.88
C LEU A 70 -3.80 -46.06 -32.17
N LYS A 71 -3.13 -44.90 -32.09
CA LYS A 71 -2.42 -44.29 -33.23
C LYS A 71 -1.11 -45.01 -33.52
N LEU A 72 -0.34 -45.43 -32.51
CA LEU A 72 0.92 -46.16 -32.65
C LEU A 72 0.68 -47.58 -33.18
N ASP A 73 -0.30 -48.31 -32.67
CA ASP A 73 -0.68 -49.63 -33.21
C ASP A 73 -1.16 -49.52 -34.66
N LYS A 74 -1.96 -48.49 -34.98
CA LYS A 74 -2.36 -48.20 -36.38
C LYS A 74 -1.20 -47.73 -37.24
N ILE A 75 -0.24 -46.98 -36.69
CA ILE A 75 0.98 -46.53 -37.38
C ILE A 75 1.95 -47.69 -37.56
N ASP A 76 2.01 -48.65 -36.65
CA ASP A 76 2.85 -49.85 -36.75
C ASP A 76 2.25 -50.88 -37.71
N ASP A 77 0.93 -51.02 -37.75
CA ASP A 77 0.23 -51.76 -38.80
C ASP A 77 0.36 -51.05 -40.17
N LEU A 78 0.23 -49.72 -40.23
CA LEU A 78 0.54 -48.94 -41.44
C LEU A 78 2.02 -49.02 -41.82
N ASN A 79 2.96 -49.04 -40.87
CA ASN A 79 4.39 -49.18 -41.15
C ASN A 79 4.72 -50.60 -41.62
N ARG A 80 4.00 -51.63 -41.15
CA ARG A 80 4.07 -52.98 -41.70
C ARG A 80 3.48 -53.07 -43.10
N GLU A 81 2.37 -52.38 -43.37
CA GLU A 81 1.77 -52.29 -44.71
C GLU A 81 2.65 -51.49 -45.67
N ILE A 82 3.15 -50.32 -45.26
CA ILE A 82 4.08 -49.46 -45.99
C ILE A 82 5.43 -50.16 -46.20
N GLY A 83 5.94 -50.89 -45.20
CA GLY A 83 7.19 -51.65 -45.31
C GLY A 83 7.11 -52.86 -46.26
N ARG A 84 5.90 -53.31 -46.60
CA ARG A 84 5.65 -54.32 -47.65
C ARG A 84 5.47 -53.71 -49.04
N ILE A 85 5.27 -52.40 -49.12
CA ILE A 85 5.20 -51.66 -50.38
C ILE A 85 6.64 -51.37 -50.83
N VAL A 86 7.18 -52.21 -51.71
CA VAL A 86 8.43 -51.92 -52.42
C VAL A 86 8.12 -50.89 -53.50
N LEU A 87 8.28 -49.61 -53.17
CA LEU A 87 8.37 -48.55 -54.16
C LEU A 87 9.80 -48.54 -54.70
N GLU A 88 9.96 -48.90 -55.98
CA GLU A 88 11.15 -48.50 -56.76
C GLU A 88 11.41 -47.00 -56.56
N PRO A 89 12.68 -46.53 -56.58
CA PRO A 89 13.08 -45.30 -55.92
C PRO A 89 12.50 -44.06 -56.62
N LEU A 90 11.28 -43.70 -56.23
CA LEU A 90 10.77 -42.34 -56.31
C LEU A 90 11.63 -41.53 -55.34
N GLY A 91 12.30 -40.48 -55.84
CA GLY A 91 13.20 -39.65 -55.05
C GLY A 91 12.60 -39.18 -53.73
N THR A 92 13.46 -38.72 -52.81
CA THR A 92 13.10 -38.34 -51.43
C THR A 92 11.72 -37.66 -51.37
N SER A 93 10.79 -38.16 -50.56
CA SER A 93 9.37 -37.76 -50.56
C SER A 93 9.12 -36.24 -50.49
N ARG A 94 10.10 -35.49 -49.97
CA ARG A 94 10.18 -34.03 -50.02
C ARG A 94 10.18 -33.47 -51.46
N ASN A 95 10.98 -34.03 -52.37
CA ASN A 95 11.05 -33.65 -53.78
C ASN A 95 9.75 -33.98 -54.52
N VAL A 96 9.06 -35.06 -54.14
CA VAL A 96 7.75 -35.42 -54.71
C VAL A 96 6.67 -34.45 -54.25
N LEU A 97 6.67 -34.08 -52.97
CA LEU A 97 5.74 -33.08 -52.42
C LEU A 97 5.99 -31.68 -53.03
N GLU A 98 7.25 -31.29 -53.21
CA GLU A 98 7.62 -30.04 -53.89
C GLU A 98 7.19 -30.07 -55.36
N ARG A 99 7.47 -31.14 -56.11
CA ARG A 99 6.97 -31.30 -57.49
C ARG A 99 5.45 -31.33 -57.59
N ASN A 100 4.75 -31.93 -56.64
CA ASN A 100 3.27 -31.92 -56.62
C ASN A 100 2.71 -30.53 -56.35
N LYS A 101 3.36 -29.74 -55.48
CA LYS A 101 3.01 -28.32 -55.29
C LYS A 101 3.23 -27.52 -56.57
N GLU A 102 4.36 -27.74 -57.25
CA GLU A 102 4.67 -27.12 -58.56
C GLU A 102 3.64 -27.51 -59.62
N ILE A 103 3.30 -28.80 -59.74
CA ILE A 103 2.28 -29.29 -60.70
C ILE A 103 0.92 -28.66 -60.42
N ASN A 104 0.49 -28.59 -59.15
CA ASN A 104 -0.78 -27.98 -58.79
C ASN A 104 -0.79 -26.46 -59.06
N HIS A 105 0.33 -25.79 -58.82
CA HIS A 105 0.49 -24.39 -59.20
C HIS A 105 0.40 -24.21 -60.71
N LEU A 106 1.07 -25.06 -61.51
CA LEU A 106 1.01 -25.02 -62.97
C LEU A 106 -0.41 -25.27 -63.50
N LYS A 107 -1.15 -26.23 -62.93
CA LYS A 107 -2.57 -26.47 -63.26
C LYS A 107 -3.44 -25.25 -62.94
N ARG A 108 -3.22 -24.60 -61.80
CA ARG A 108 -3.92 -23.35 -61.44
C ARG A 108 -3.58 -22.22 -62.40
N MET A 109 -2.32 -22.07 -62.81
CA MET A 109 -1.93 -21.09 -63.83
C MET A 109 -2.53 -21.39 -65.19
N GLU A 110 -2.57 -22.64 -65.62
CA GLU A 110 -3.23 -23.05 -66.87
C GLU A 110 -4.72 -22.69 -66.84
N LYS A 111 -5.41 -22.97 -65.73
CA LYS A 111 -6.80 -22.55 -65.51
C LYS A 111 -6.92 -21.02 -65.54
N ALA A 112 -6.02 -20.30 -64.88
CA ALA A 112 -6.02 -18.83 -64.87
C ALA A 112 -5.86 -18.24 -66.28
N VAL A 113 -4.91 -18.75 -67.08
CA VAL A 113 -4.69 -18.31 -68.47
C VAL A 113 -5.94 -18.52 -69.32
N LYS A 114 -6.65 -19.65 -69.18
CA LYS A 114 -7.91 -19.88 -69.90
C LYS A 114 -8.98 -18.84 -69.54
N TYR A 115 -9.10 -18.49 -68.26
CA TYR A 115 -10.04 -17.46 -67.82
C TYR A 115 -9.63 -16.06 -68.28
N LEU A 116 -8.33 -15.73 -68.26
CA LEU A 116 -7.80 -14.47 -68.78
C LEU A 116 -8.09 -14.30 -70.27
N MET A 117 -7.92 -15.35 -71.08
CA MET A 117 -8.24 -15.32 -72.51
C MET A 117 -9.72 -15.05 -72.79
N GLU A 118 -10.63 -15.47 -71.91
CA GLU A 118 -12.06 -15.18 -72.02
C GLU A 118 -12.40 -13.75 -71.56
N ILE A 119 -11.70 -13.27 -70.52
CA ILE A 119 -11.81 -11.89 -70.03
C ILE A 119 -11.30 -10.89 -71.09
N GLU A 120 -10.18 -11.17 -71.77
CA GLU A 120 -9.65 -10.33 -72.86
C GLU A 120 -10.62 -10.21 -74.05
N LYS A 121 -11.50 -11.21 -74.25
CA LYS A 121 -12.58 -11.18 -75.27
C LYS A 121 -13.82 -10.40 -74.80
N GLY A 122 -13.80 -9.81 -73.61
CA GLY A 122 -14.92 -9.09 -73.00
C GLY A 122 -15.99 -9.98 -72.37
N ASN A 123 -15.72 -11.28 -72.16
CA ASN A 123 -16.69 -12.23 -71.60
C ASN A 123 -16.48 -12.42 -70.08
N PHE A 124 -16.84 -11.41 -69.29
CA PHE A 124 -16.68 -11.46 -67.84
C PHE A 124 -17.64 -12.45 -67.12
N LYS A 125 -18.70 -12.90 -67.80
CA LYS A 125 -19.70 -13.85 -67.26
C LYS A 125 -19.11 -15.20 -66.85
N VAL A 126 -17.91 -15.53 -67.31
CA VAL A 126 -17.19 -16.72 -66.85
C VAL A 126 -16.91 -16.66 -65.33
N LEU A 127 -16.79 -15.45 -64.77
CA LEU A 127 -16.58 -15.23 -63.33
C LEU A 127 -17.85 -15.40 -62.50
N ASP A 128 -19.04 -15.14 -63.07
CA ASP A 128 -20.33 -15.34 -62.38
C ASP A 128 -20.48 -16.78 -61.88
N SER A 129 -20.03 -17.75 -62.69
CA SER A 129 -20.08 -19.17 -62.34
C SER A 129 -19.19 -19.54 -61.15
N LEU A 130 -18.09 -18.82 -60.94
CA LEU A 130 -17.19 -19.02 -59.81
C LEU A 130 -17.72 -18.34 -58.55
N ILE A 131 -18.36 -17.17 -58.66
CA ILE A 131 -18.97 -16.45 -57.53
C ILE A 131 -20.18 -17.19 -56.97
N THR A 132 -20.98 -17.77 -57.85
CA THR A 132 -22.22 -18.49 -57.49
C THR A 132 -21.98 -19.95 -57.10
N SER A 133 -20.76 -20.47 -57.25
CA SER A 133 -20.37 -21.80 -56.79
C SER A 133 -20.48 -21.92 -55.25
N ASP A 134 -20.72 -23.13 -54.76
CA ASP A 134 -20.68 -23.49 -53.34
C ASP A 134 -19.35 -24.18 -52.94
N SER A 135 -18.37 -24.23 -53.85
CA SER A 135 -17.07 -24.87 -53.65
C SER A 135 -16.01 -23.88 -53.16
N GLU A 136 -15.34 -24.19 -52.05
CA GLU A 136 -14.19 -23.42 -51.55
C GLU A 136 -13.08 -23.31 -52.61
N GLU A 137 -12.82 -24.39 -53.38
CA GLU A 137 -11.75 -24.38 -54.39
C GLU A 137 -12.02 -23.38 -55.51
N ASP A 138 -13.29 -23.17 -55.87
CA ASP A 138 -13.66 -22.20 -56.90
C ASP A 138 -13.52 -20.76 -56.39
N TRP A 139 -13.89 -20.51 -55.14
CA TRP A 139 -13.69 -19.20 -54.49
C TRP A 139 -12.21 -18.87 -54.34
N ARG A 140 -11.39 -19.82 -53.85
CA ARG A 140 -9.93 -19.65 -53.74
C ARG A 140 -9.30 -19.39 -55.10
N PHE A 141 -9.72 -20.12 -56.14
CA PHE A 141 -9.22 -19.89 -57.50
C PHE A 141 -9.63 -18.51 -58.03
N LEU A 142 -10.86 -18.07 -57.78
CA LEU A 142 -11.33 -16.74 -58.17
C LEU A 142 -10.55 -15.63 -57.48
N CYS A 143 -10.35 -15.73 -56.16
CA CYS A 143 -9.54 -14.81 -55.38
C CYS A 143 -8.09 -14.75 -55.90
N PHE A 144 -7.48 -15.91 -56.16
CA PHE A 144 -6.15 -15.99 -56.78
C PHE A 144 -6.11 -15.32 -58.17
N LEU A 145 -7.13 -15.55 -59.01
CA LEU A 145 -7.21 -14.96 -60.36
C LEU A 145 -7.31 -13.43 -60.28
N LEU A 146 -8.23 -12.90 -59.47
CA LEU A 146 -8.43 -11.46 -59.30
C LEU A 146 -7.19 -10.77 -58.73
N TYR A 147 -6.52 -11.39 -57.75
CA TYR A 147 -5.27 -10.87 -57.19
C TYR A 147 -4.17 -10.75 -58.25
N ASN A 148 -3.97 -11.79 -59.06
CA ASN A 148 -2.94 -11.75 -60.11
C ASN A 148 -3.25 -10.75 -61.22
N ILE A 149 -4.53 -10.60 -61.60
CA ILE A 149 -4.97 -9.57 -62.56
C ILE A 149 -4.66 -8.18 -62.01
N SER A 150 -4.99 -7.92 -60.74
CA SER A 150 -4.77 -6.61 -60.10
C SER A 150 -3.30 -6.18 -60.02
N LYS A 151 -2.35 -7.13 -60.14
CA LYS A 151 -0.90 -6.85 -60.13
C LYS A 151 -0.31 -6.45 -61.48
N ILE A 152 -1.00 -6.69 -62.59
CA ILE A 152 -0.42 -6.62 -63.95
C ILE A 152 -0.81 -5.34 -64.71
N GLY A 153 -1.95 -4.68 -64.41
CA GLY A 153 -2.27 -3.40 -65.05
C GLY A 153 -3.74 -2.93 -64.93
N ASP A 154 -3.95 -1.67 -65.34
CA ASP A 154 -4.93 -0.64 -64.96
C ASP A 154 -6.40 -1.01 -64.61
N ASP A 155 -6.95 -0.13 -63.74
CA ASP A 155 -8.31 -0.04 -63.19
C ASP A 155 -9.43 -0.28 -64.22
N ASN A 156 -9.76 -1.56 -64.43
CA ASN A 156 -10.94 -1.94 -65.19
C ASN A 156 -12.15 -1.99 -64.24
N GLY A 157 -13.12 -1.08 -64.42
CA GLY A 157 -14.27 -0.92 -63.50
C GLY A 157 -15.06 -2.22 -63.27
N GLU A 158 -15.22 -3.05 -64.30
CA GLU A 158 -15.92 -4.35 -64.18
C GLU A 158 -15.15 -5.33 -63.26
N LEU A 159 -13.81 -5.35 -63.29
CA LEU A 159 -13.02 -6.20 -62.38
C LEU A 159 -13.08 -5.70 -60.93
N GLN A 160 -13.25 -4.39 -60.71
CA GLN A 160 -13.51 -3.86 -59.36
C GLN A 160 -14.89 -4.30 -58.85
N GLU A 161 -15.91 -4.34 -59.71
CA GLU A 161 -17.24 -4.87 -59.35
C GLU A 161 -17.16 -6.34 -58.95
N TYR A 162 -16.41 -7.17 -59.68
CA TYR A 162 -16.20 -8.58 -59.31
C TYR A 162 -15.37 -8.75 -58.03
N ASN A 163 -14.36 -7.90 -57.80
CA ASN A 163 -13.62 -7.87 -56.53
C ASN A 163 -14.57 -7.62 -55.35
N LYS A 164 -15.44 -6.61 -55.47
CA LYS A 164 -16.43 -6.28 -54.44
C LYS A 164 -17.47 -7.39 -54.28
N ALA A 165 -17.95 -7.97 -55.38
CA ALA A 165 -18.92 -9.07 -55.34
C ALA A 165 -18.37 -10.31 -54.61
N VAL A 166 -17.07 -10.61 -54.77
CA VAL A 166 -16.39 -11.70 -54.05
C VAL A 166 -16.24 -11.35 -52.56
N GLU A 167 -15.86 -10.12 -52.22
CA GLU A 167 -15.81 -9.66 -50.83
C GLU A 167 -17.17 -9.78 -50.14
N ASP A 168 -18.23 -9.29 -50.78
CA ASP A 168 -19.61 -9.35 -50.27
C ASP A 168 -20.09 -10.80 -50.11
N LYS A 169 -19.77 -11.68 -51.07
CA LYS A 169 -20.08 -13.11 -50.99
C LYS A 169 -19.34 -13.78 -49.84
N MET A 170 -18.03 -13.56 -49.71
CA MET A 170 -17.22 -14.15 -48.63
C MET A 170 -17.66 -13.64 -47.26
N LEU A 171 -18.00 -12.36 -47.13
CA LEU A 171 -18.60 -11.80 -45.92
C LEU A 171 -19.93 -12.48 -45.58
N SER A 172 -20.83 -12.62 -46.57
CA SER A 172 -22.13 -13.28 -46.37
C SER A 172 -21.98 -14.74 -45.92
N VAL A 173 -21.06 -15.48 -46.55
CA VAL A 173 -20.73 -16.87 -46.16
C VAL A 173 -20.17 -16.91 -44.74
N PHE A 174 -19.25 -16.01 -44.40
CA PHE A 174 -18.64 -15.93 -43.09
C PHE A 174 -19.67 -15.59 -42.00
N GLU A 175 -20.52 -14.59 -42.20
CA GLU A 175 -21.58 -14.20 -41.26
C GLU A 175 -22.63 -15.30 -41.06
N THR A 176 -22.98 -16.01 -42.13
CA THR A 176 -23.88 -17.17 -42.06
C THR A 176 -23.26 -18.29 -41.24
N GLY A 177 -21.98 -18.59 -41.49
CA GLY A 177 -21.20 -19.53 -40.71
C GLY A 177 -21.14 -19.15 -39.23
N ASN A 178 -20.92 -17.88 -38.92
CA ASN A 178 -20.89 -17.36 -37.55
C ASN A 178 -22.24 -17.53 -36.83
N LYS A 179 -23.35 -17.17 -37.48
CA LYS A 179 -24.72 -17.35 -36.94
C LYS A 179 -25.06 -18.81 -36.66
N GLN A 180 -24.53 -19.73 -37.47
CA GLN A 180 -24.74 -21.18 -37.32
C GLN A 180 -23.67 -21.88 -36.46
N ASN A 181 -22.68 -21.15 -35.96
CA ASN A 181 -21.51 -21.69 -35.26
C ASN A 181 -20.72 -22.73 -36.09
N ASN A 182 -20.69 -22.57 -37.42
CA ASN A 182 -19.99 -23.44 -38.35
C ASN A 182 -18.57 -22.90 -38.63
N LYS A 183 -17.59 -23.39 -37.85
CA LYS A 183 -16.18 -22.99 -37.95
C LYS A 183 -15.55 -23.25 -39.32
N THR A 184 -15.89 -24.38 -39.96
CA THR A 184 -15.36 -24.74 -41.28
C THR A 184 -15.80 -23.75 -42.35
N MET A 185 -17.08 -23.35 -42.34
CA MET A 185 -17.60 -22.35 -43.30
C MET A 185 -16.90 -20.99 -43.15
N MET A 186 -16.65 -20.56 -41.91
CA MET A 186 -15.89 -19.34 -41.63
C MET A 186 -14.44 -19.45 -42.10
N GLN A 187 -13.80 -20.60 -41.86
CA GLN A 187 -12.43 -20.87 -42.30
C GLN A 187 -12.30 -20.88 -43.83
N SER A 188 -13.24 -21.48 -44.56
CA SER A 188 -13.24 -21.51 -46.03
C SER A 188 -13.34 -20.10 -46.64
N ALA A 189 -14.20 -19.23 -46.08
CA ALA A 189 -14.30 -17.84 -46.51
C ALA A 189 -13.01 -17.05 -46.21
N TYR A 190 -12.43 -17.23 -45.02
CA TYR A 190 -11.17 -16.62 -44.64
C TYR A 190 -10.01 -17.04 -45.55
N ASN A 191 -9.84 -18.34 -45.77
CA ASN A 191 -8.79 -18.89 -46.63
C ASN A 191 -8.93 -18.43 -48.09
N SER A 192 -10.15 -18.16 -48.55
CA SER A 192 -10.40 -17.62 -49.89
C SER A 192 -9.91 -16.17 -50.01
N LEU A 193 -10.28 -15.29 -49.09
CA LEU A 193 -9.82 -13.90 -49.10
C LEU A 193 -8.32 -13.75 -48.79
N LEU A 194 -7.72 -14.71 -48.09
CA LEU A 194 -6.29 -14.75 -47.85
C LEU A 194 -5.48 -14.79 -49.16
N GLU A 195 -5.99 -15.42 -50.21
CA GLU A 195 -5.35 -15.44 -51.54
C GLU A 195 -5.29 -14.05 -52.20
N MET A 196 -6.10 -13.09 -51.72
CA MET A 196 -6.11 -11.68 -52.17
C MET A 196 -5.42 -10.72 -51.19
N GLY A 197 -5.05 -11.18 -49.98
CA GLY A 197 -4.56 -10.30 -48.91
C GLY A 197 -5.62 -9.38 -48.33
N LYS A 198 -6.90 -9.79 -48.35
CA LYS A 198 -8.07 -9.02 -47.87
C LYS A 198 -8.80 -9.67 -46.70
N GLU A 199 -8.20 -10.70 -46.10
CA GLU A 199 -8.79 -11.50 -45.03
C GLU A 199 -9.00 -10.74 -43.71
N SER A 200 -8.25 -9.65 -43.50
CA SER A 200 -8.34 -8.80 -42.30
C SER A 200 -9.74 -8.20 -42.10
N PHE A 201 -10.48 -7.96 -43.18
CA PHE A 201 -11.86 -7.48 -43.14
C PHE A 201 -12.79 -8.47 -42.42
N LEU A 202 -12.62 -9.78 -42.63
CA LEU A 202 -13.42 -10.80 -41.95
C LEU A 202 -13.06 -10.92 -40.47
N VAL A 203 -11.80 -10.72 -40.12
CA VAL A 203 -11.35 -10.65 -38.72
C VAL A 203 -12.04 -9.48 -38.01
N HIS A 204 -12.06 -8.30 -38.63
CA HIS A 204 -12.76 -7.15 -38.08
C HIS A 204 -14.26 -7.39 -37.97
N SER A 205 -14.92 -7.94 -39.01
CA SER A 205 -16.33 -8.30 -38.96
C SER A 205 -16.65 -9.27 -37.82
N TYR A 206 -15.81 -10.30 -37.63
CA TYR A 206 -15.94 -11.25 -36.51
C TYR A 206 -15.87 -10.55 -35.15
N ILE A 207 -14.85 -9.71 -34.93
CA ILE A 207 -14.67 -8.98 -33.67
C ILE A 207 -15.86 -8.05 -33.40
N TYR A 208 -16.28 -7.23 -34.36
CA TYR A 208 -17.42 -6.31 -34.19
C TYR A 208 -18.78 -7.02 -34.13
N SER A 209 -18.84 -8.31 -34.50
CA SER A 209 -20.05 -9.12 -34.32
C SER A 209 -20.27 -9.58 -32.87
N LEU A 210 -19.26 -9.46 -32.00
CA LEU A 210 -19.35 -9.86 -30.59
C LEU A 210 -19.93 -8.72 -29.74
N ASP A 211 -20.84 -9.08 -28.83
CA ASP A 211 -21.56 -8.10 -27.99
C ASP A 211 -20.61 -7.29 -27.10
N LEU A 212 -19.48 -7.88 -26.70
CA LEU A 212 -18.41 -7.22 -25.95
C LEU A 212 -17.94 -5.90 -26.59
N PHE A 213 -17.97 -5.78 -27.92
CA PHE A 213 -17.49 -4.60 -28.64
C PHE A 213 -18.61 -3.73 -29.21
N LYS A 214 -19.88 -4.11 -29.03
CA LYS A 214 -21.04 -3.34 -29.54
C LYS A 214 -21.66 -2.44 -28.48
N GLU A 215 -21.70 -2.90 -27.24
CA GLU A 215 -22.35 -2.15 -26.16
C GLU A 215 -21.46 -0.98 -25.73
N PRO A 216 -22.00 0.25 -25.61
CA PRO A 216 -21.25 1.35 -25.03
C PRO A 216 -20.91 0.98 -23.59
N VAL A 217 -19.63 1.06 -23.27
CA VAL A 217 -19.17 0.85 -21.91
C VAL A 217 -19.66 2.01 -21.07
N SER A 218 -20.48 1.72 -20.05
CA SER A 218 -20.90 2.69 -19.05
C SER A 218 -20.71 2.05 -17.69
N MET A 219 -19.96 2.74 -16.83
CA MET A 219 -19.65 2.29 -15.48
C MET A 219 -20.39 3.16 -14.48
N GLU A 220 -21.10 2.53 -13.57
CA GLU A 220 -21.77 3.22 -12.47
C GLU A 220 -20.91 3.14 -11.22
N TYR A 221 -20.66 4.31 -10.63
CA TYR A 221 -20.00 4.42 -9.35
C TYR A 221 -21.02 4.79 -8.26
N ARG A 222 -21.10 3.99 -7.19
CA ARG A 222 -21.94 4.29 -6.03
C ARG A 222 -21.16 5.11 -5.02
N LYS A 223 -21.65 6.30 -4.68
CA LYS A 223 -21.10 7.09 -3.58
C LYS A 223 -21.34 6.36 -2.25
N GLU A 224 -20.28 6.19 -1.48
CA GLU A 224 -20.34 5.59 -0.14
C GLU A 224 -20.26 6.68 0.92
N SER A 225 -21.18 6.62 1.88
CA SER A 225 -21.20 7.54 3.03
C SER A 225 -20.27 7.10 4.15
N ILE A 226 -19.90 5.82 4.18
CA ILE A 226 -19.02 5.22 5.19
C ILE A 226 -17.98 4.38 4.46
N ILE A 227 -16.71 4.66 4.72
CA ILE A 227 -15.57 3.95 4.12
C ILE A 227 -14.71 3.41 5.26
N ASP A 228 -14.58 2.09 5.33
CA ASP A 228 -13.66 1.42 6.26
C ASP A 228 -12.36 1.09 5.56
N LEU A 229 -11.29 1.83 5.86
CA LEU A 229 -10.01 1.62 5.17
C LEU A 229 -9.39 0.25 5.45
N ASP A 230 -9.70 -0.36 6.59
CA ASP A 230 -9.09 -1.63 7.00
C ASP A 230 -9.77 -2.83 6.31
N PHE A 231 -11.05 -2.70 5.95
CA PHE A 231 -11.87 -3.80 5.41
C PHE A 231 -12.57 -3.49 4.09
N HIS A 232 -12.23 -2.40 3.39
CA HIS A 232 -12.94 -2.02 2.18
C HIS A 232 -12.80 -3.07 1.06
N THR A 233 -13.91 -3.68 0.64
CA THR A 233 -13.96 -4.58 -0.51
C THR A 233 -14.85 -4.03 -1.62
N THR A 234 -14.26 -3.73 -2.78
CA THR A 234 -14.95 -3.29 -4.01
C THR A 234 -15.50 -4.45 -4.85
N SER A 235 -15.72 -5.63 -4.25
CA SER A 235 -15.96 -6.91 -4.94
C SER A 235 -17.17 -6.97 -5.87
N HIS A 236 -18.09 -6.00 -5.78
CA HIS A 236 -19.33 -5.94 -6.56
C HIS A 236 -19.44 -4.64 -7.36
N SER A 237 -18.41 -4.34 -8.16
CA SER A 237 -18.42 -3.19 -9.07
C SER A 237 -18.77 -3.60 -10.50
N THR A 238 -19.37 -2.68 -11.27
CA THR A 238 -19.68 -2.88 -12.70
C THR A 238 -18.42 -3.16 -13.53
N PHE A 239 -17.26 -2.72 -13.05
CA PHE A 239 -15.97 -3.03 -13.68
C PHE A 239 -15.60 -4.50 -13.52
N VAL A 240 -15.79 -5.10 -12.34
CA VAL A 240 -15.53 -6.54 -12.12
C VAL A 240 -16.44 -7.38 -13.02
N GLU A 241 -17.71 -7.01 -13.14
CA GLU A 241 -18.66 -7.68 -14.04
C GLU A 241 -18.21 -7.62 -15.51
N LEU A 242 -17.64 -6.49 -15.96
CA LEU A 242 -17.04 -6.39 -17.29
C LEU A 242 -15.83 -7.31 -17.46
N ILE A 243 -14.95 -7.37 -16.45
CA ILE A 243 -13.78 -8.26 -16.49
C ILE A 243 -14.21 -9.73 -16.60
N ASP A 244 -15.24 -10.13 -15.86
CA ASP A 244 -15.82 -11.48 -15.99
C ASP A 244 -16.42 -11.72 -17.39
N LYS A 245 -17.16 -10.75 -17.95
CA LYS A 245 -17.65 -10.83 -19.34
C LYS A 245 -16.51 -10.99 -20.36
N ILE A 246 -15.40 -10.27 -20.18
CA ILE A 246 -14.23 -10.39 -21.04
C ILE A 246 -13.62 -11.79 -20.89
N ARG A 247 -13.44 -12.27 -19.65
CA ARG A 247 -12.91 -13.61 -19.38
C ARG A 247 -13.75 -14.69 -20.07
N ASP A 248 -15.07 -14.60 -19.96
CA ASP A 248 -16.00 -15.55 -20.56
C ASP A 248 -15.97 -15.49 -22.10
N ALA A 249 -15.77 -14.31 -22.70
CA ALA A 249 -15.56 -14.17 -24.14
C ALA A 249 -14.24 -14.85 -24.58
N TYR A 250 -13.16 -14.70 -23.82
CA TYR A 250 -11.91 -15.40 -24.09
C TYR A 250 -12.06 -16.92 -24.02
N ASP A 251 -12.75 -17.41 -22.98
CA ASP A 251 -12.93 -18.85 -22.78
C ASP A 251 -13.82 -19.49 -23.86
N SER A 252 -14.93 -18.83 -24.20
CA SER A 252 -15.97 -19.41 -25.06
C SER A 252 -15.83 -19.08 -26.55
N LYS A 253 -15.23 -17.94 -26.92
CA LYS A 253 -15.16 -17.45 -28.30
C LYS A 253 -13.74 -17.37 -28.86
N PHE A 254 -12.72 -17.17 -28.01
CA PHE A 254 -11.35 -16.97 -28.48
C PHE A 254 -10.43 -18.17 -28.26
N ARG A 255 -10.70 -19.05 -27.30
CA ARG A 255 -9.86 -20.23 -27.01
C ARG A 255 -9.54 -21.09 -28.24
N ASP A 256 -10.51 -21.29 -29.13
CA ASP A 256 -10.37 -22.14 -30.33
C ASP A 256 -10.33 -21.32 -31.63
N ILE A 257 -9.87 -20.07 -31.58
CA ILE A 257 -9.94 -19.17 -32.75
C ILE A 257 -9.05 -19.64 -33.92
N GLY A 258 -8.06 -20.48 -33.64
CA GLY A 258 -7.22 -21.14 -34.64
C GLY A 258 -7.97 -22.11 -35.55
N ASP A 259 -9.16 -22.57 -35.16
CA ASP A 259 -10.04 -23.37 -36.02
C ASP A 259 -10.64 -22.54 -37.17
N ILE A 260 -10.66 -21.21 -37.04
CA ILE A 260 -11.23 -20.27 -38.01
C ILE A 260 -10.12 -19.53 -38.75
N PHE A 261 -9.13 -19.01 -38.03
CA PHE A 261 -8.09 -18.17 -38.60
C PHE A 261 -6.72 -18.85 -38.57
N VAL A 262 -6.14 -19.03 -39.77
CA VAL A 262 -4.81 -19.65 -39.93
C VAL A 262 -3.71 -18.78 -39.32
N ASN A 263 -3.81 -17.44 -39.41
CA ASN A 263 -2.86 -16.52 -38.80
C ASN A 263 -3.31 -16.08 -37.41
N THR A 264 -3.37 -17.04 -36.48
CA THR A 264 -3.95 -16.86 -35.15
C THR A 264 -3.26 -15.75 -34.32
N LYS A 265 -1.93 -15.60 -34.46
CA LYS A 265 -1.15 -14.61 -33.69
C LYS A 265 -1.55 -13.17 -34.02
N ASP A 266 -1.69 -12.85 -35.31
CA ASP A 266 -2.08 -11.50 -35.72
C ASP A 266 -3.52 -11.18 -35.31
N VAL A 267 -4.40 -12.20 -35.31
CA VAL A 267 -5.78 -12.05 -34.82
C VAL A 267 -5.80 -11.76 -33.31
N TYR A 268 -5.05 -12.53 -32.50
CA TYR A 268 -4.95 -12.27 -31.07
C TYR A 268 -4.42 -10.86 -30.80
N LYS A 269 -3.40 -10.41 -31.53
CA LYS A 269 -2.88 -9.03 -31.42
C LYS A 269 -3.97 -7.97 -31.64
N ILE A 270 -4.84 -8.16 -32.63
CA ILE A 270 -5.98 -7.25 -32.87
C ILE A 270 -6.98 -7.31 -31.70
N ILE A 271 -7.31 -8.51 -31.22
CA ILE A 271 -8.24 -8.71 -30.10
C ILE A 271 -7.70 -8.07 -28.83
N HIS A 272 -6.46 -8.36 -28.41
CA HIS A 272 -5.85 -7.79 -27.21
C HIS A 272 -5.80 -6.26 -27.27
N LYS A 273 -5.42 -5.70 -28.43
CA LYS A 273 -5.41 -4.25 -28.64
C LYS A 273 -6.80 -3.64 -28.46
N LYS A 274 -7.85 -4.28 -28.97
CA LYS A 274 -9.23 -3.81 -28.83
C LYS A 274 -9.75 -3.95 -27.41
N VAL A 275 -9.48 -5.07 -26.75
CA VAL A 275 -9.92 -5.33 -25.38
C VAL A 275 -9.26 -4.37 -24.41
N TYR A 276 -7.92 -4.26 -24.41
CA TYR A 276 -7.20 -3.38 -23.47
C TYR A 276 -7.30 -1.91 -23.87
N GLY A 277 -7.13 -1.61 -25.17
CA GLY A 277 -7.05 -0.23 -25.67
C GLY A 277 -8.39 0.48 -25.79
N ASP A 278 -9.46 -0.24 -26.14
CA ASP A 278 -10.77 0.39 -26.35
C ASP A 278 -11.73 0.05 -25.20
N VAL A 279 -11.92 -1.24 -24.88
CA VAL A 279 -12.96 -1.64 -23.91
C VAL A 279 -12.54 -1.34 -22.47
N ILE A 280 -11.42 -1.91 -22.03
CA ILE A 280 -10.93 -1.78 -20.65
C ILE A 280 -10.47 -0.34 -20.37
N SER A 281 -9.75 0.30 -21.28
CA SER A 281 -9.31 1.68 -21.10
C SER A 281 -10.50 2.65 -20.92
N THR A 282 -11.51 2.55 -21.78
CA THR A 282 -12.74 3.36 -21.63
C THR A 282 -13.46 3.04 -20.32
N ALA A 283 -13.61 1.75 -19.99
CA ALA A 283 -14.24 1.30 -18.75
C ALA A 283 -13.56 1.88 -17.50
N LEU A 284 -12.23 1.80 -17.45
CA LEU A 284 -11.43 2.28 -16.34
C LEU A 284 -11.54 3.80 -16.21
N GLY A 285 -11.48 4.51 -17.34
CA GLY A 285 -11.66 5.95 -17.39
C GLY A 285 -13.01 6.38 -16.83
N ASP A 286 -14.10 5.77 -17.28
CA ASP A 286 -15.46 6.08 -16.82
C ASP A 286 -15.69 5.67 -15.37
N TYR A 287 -15.17 4.52 -14.93
CA TYR A 287 -15.33 4.04 -13.55
C TYR A 287 -14.63 4.93 -12.52
N LEU A 288 -13.47 5.49 -12.87
CA LEU A 288 -12.70 6.36 -11.99
C LEU A 288 -13.12 7.83 -12.09
N LYS A 289 -13.90 8.20 -13.11
CA LYS A 289 -14.34 9.56 -13.37
C LYS A 289 -15.19 10.11 -12.23
N ASP A 290 -14.95 11.38 -11.87
CA ASP A 290 -15.71 12.12 -10.85
C ASP A 290 -15.75 11.46 -9.44
N THR A 291 -14.83 10.54 -9.18
CA THR A 291 -14.68 9.89 -7.87
C THR A 291 -13.90 10.74 -6.87
N GLY A 292 -14.29 10.62 -5.60
CA GLY A 292 -13.56 11.23 -4.48
C GLY A 292 -12.15 10.61 -4.33
N PRO A 293 -11.19 11.31 -3.69
CA PRO A 293 -9.80 10.85 -3.63
C PRO A 293 -9.60 9.44 -3.09
N CYS A 294 -10.24 9.10 -1.96
CA CYS A 294 -10.16 7.76 -1.37
C CYS A 294 -10.67 6.69 -2.33
N MET A 295 -11.85 6.92 -2.91
CA MET A 295 -12.55 5.95 -3.75
C MET A 295 -11.89 5.78 -5.11
N PHE A 296 -11.27 6.83 -5.65
CA PHE A 296 -10.40 6.75 -6.81
C PHE A 296 -9.27 5.75 -6.56
N LEU A 297 -8.57 5.87 -5.42
CA LEU A 297 -7.40 5.04 -5.10
C LEU A 297 -7.79 3.58 -4.85
N LEU A 298 -8.84 3.35 -4.06
CA LEU A 298 -9.37 2.00 -3.79
C LEU A 298 -9.94 1.35 -5.06
N GLY A 299 -10.60 2.14 -5.91
CA GLY A 299 -11.09 1.71 -7.21
C GLY A 299 -9.96 1.30 -8.14
N LEU A 300 -8.95 2.16 -8.31
CA LEU A 300 -7.78 1.88 -9.14
C LEU A 300 -7.03 0.62 -8.65
N GLU A 301 -6.87 0.46 -7.33
CA GLU A 301 -6.24 -0.72 -6.76
C GLU A 301 -7.00 -2.01 -7.05
N SER A 302 -8.33 -1.96 -6.96
CA SER A 302 -9.20 -3.08 -7.30
C SER A 302 -9.12 -3.41 -8.79
N CYS A 303 -9.18 -2.41 -9.66
CA CYS A 303 -9.04 -2.60 -11.11
C CYS A 303 -7.70 -3.26 -11.45
N TYR A 304 -6.59 -2.80 -10.85
CA TYR A 304 -5.28 -3.42 -11.02
C TYR A 304 -5.29 -4.91 -10.68
N LYS A 305 -5.81 -5.29 -9.49
CA LYS A 305 -5.88 -6.70 -9.06
C LYS A 305 -6.68 -7.55 -10.06
N ASN A 306 -7.83 -7.06 -10.51
CA ASN A 306 -8.67 -7.77 -11.47
C ASN A 306 -8.02 -7.88 -12.86
N LEU A 307 -7.32 -6.85 -13.31
CA LEU A 307 -6.58 -6.87 -14.58
C LEU A 307 -5.40 -7.82 -14.56
N ARG A 308 -4.69 -7.94 -13.43
CA ARG A 308 -3.64 -8.96 -13.26
C ARG A 308 -4.21 -10.37 -13.37
N ILE A 309 -5.35 -10.63 -12.73
CA ILE A 309 -6.04 -11.94 -12.82
C ILE A 309 -6.46 -12.22 -14.26
N LEU A 310 -7.04 -11.23 -14.95
CA LEU A 310 -7.43 -11.36 -16.36
C LEU A 310 -6.22 -11.60 -17.26
N GLY A 311 -5.13 -10.85 -17.08
CA GLY A 311 -3.90 -10.99 -17.86
C GLY A 311 -3.32 -12.39 -17.75
N SER A 312 -3.19 -12.91 -16.52
CA SER A 312 -2.73 -14.29 -16.28
C SER A 312 -3.68 -15.34 -16.87
N PHE A 313 -4.99 -15.09 -16.89
CA PHE A 313 -5.94 -15.97 -17.58
C PHE A 313 -5.72 -15.96 -19.10
N ILE A 314 -5.55 -14.78 -19.70
CA ILE A 314 -5.31 -14.65 -21.14
C ILE A 314 -3.99 -15.32 -21.55
N GLU A 315 -2.94 -15.22 -20.74
CA GLU A 315 -1.65 -15.93 -20.92
C GLU A 315 -1.82 -17.46 -21.01
N THR A 316 -2.87 -18.03 -20.40
CA THR A 316 -3.17 -19.47 -20.55
C THR A 316 -3.75 -19.84 -21.91
N ILE A 317 -4.28 -18.87 -22.65
CA ILE A 317 -4.91 -19.04 -23.97
C ILE A 317 -3.92 -18.62 -25.08
N ASP A 318 -3.27 -17.47 -24.91
CA ASP A 318 -2.19 -16.97 -25.77
C ASP A 318 -0.91 -16.74 -24.95
N PRO A 319 0.03 -17.71 -24.94
CA PRO A 319 1.28 -17.59 -24.19
C PRO A 319 2.21 -16.47 -24.67
N ASP A 320 1.99 -15.91 -25.86
CA ASP A 320 2.78 -14.78 -26.39
C ASP A 320 2.31 -13.42 -25.84
N PHE A 321 1.14 -13.37 -25.18
CA PHE A 321 0.62 -12.15 -24.56
C PHE A 321 1.30 -11.87 -23.21
N ASP A 322 1.74 -10.64 -22.99
CA ASP A 322 2.26 -10.18 -21.69
C ASP A 322 1.18 -9.38 -20.96
N GLY A 323 0.42 -10.07 -20.10
CA GLY A 323 -0.64 -9.45 -19.31
C GLY A 323 -0.12 -8.52 -18.23
N SER A 324 1.12 -8.72 -17.77
CA SER A 324 1.77 -7.86 -16.79
C SER A 324 2.05 -6.49 -17.39
N ASN A 325 2.75 -6.45 -18.52
CA ASN A 325 3.08 -5.20 -19.19
C ASN A 325 1.83 -4.46 -19.69
N ALA A 326 0.84 -5.18 -20.23
CA ALA A 326 -0.43 -4.56 -20.66
C ALA A 326 -1.19 -3.89 -19.51
N THR A 327 -1.13 -4.47 -18.30
CA THR A 327 -1.75 -3.89 -17.10
C THR A 327 -0.97 -2.67 -16.62
N GLU A 328 0.36 -2.73 -16.60
CA GLU A 328 1.23 -1.63 -16.19
C GLU A 328 1.12 -0.42 -17.14
N ASP A 329 1.12 -0.66 -18.45
CA ASP A 329 0.93 0.38 -19.48
C ASP A 329 -0.41 1.10 -19.32
N LEU A 330 -1.46 0.38 -18.93
CA LEU A 330 -2.77 0.99 -18.70
C LEU A 330 -2.80 1.83 -17.41
N ILE A 331 -2.24 1.29 -16.33
CA ILE A 331 -2.30 1.90 -14.99
C ILE A 331 -1.35 3.09 -14.87
N SER A 332 -0.22 3.06 -15.58
CA SER A 332 0.75 4.16 -15.61
C SER A 332 0.14 5.50 -16.07
N GLN A 333 -0.92 5.46 -16.87
CA GLN A 333 -1.68 6.65 -17.31
C GLN A 333 -2.34 7.39 -16.14
N TYR A 334 -2.58 6.70 -15.03
CA TYR A 334 -3.24 7.22 -13.83
C TYR A 334 -2.25 7.54 -12.70
N THR A 335 -0.97 7.19 -12.82
CA THR A 335 0.02 7.33 -11.73
C THR A 335 0.08 8.76 -11.20
N ARG A 336 0.20 9.77 -12.07
CA ARG A 336 0.26 11.17 -11.61
C ARG A 336 -1.01 11.62 -10.88
N ILE A 337 -2.17 11.24 -11.41
CA ILE A 337 -3.47 11.55 -10.80
C ILE A 337 -3.57 10.85 -9.44
N ALA A 338 -3.16 9.58 -9.35
CA ALA A 338 -3.16 8.82 -8.12
C ALA A 338 -2.29 9.49 -7.05
N ILE A 339 -1.08 9.96 -7.37
CA ILE A 339 -0.23 10.70 -6.43
C ILE A 339 -0.91 11.97 -5.90
N ASP A 340 -1.57 12.74 -6.77
CA ASP A 340 -2.28 13.95 -6.34
C ASP A 340 -3.52 13.59 -5.49
N LYS A 341 -4.19 12.47 -5.79
CA LYS A 341 -5.29 11.93 -4.96
C LYS A 341 -4.81 11.38 -3.62
N GLU A 342 -3.64 10.75 -3.52
CA GLU A 342 -3.04 10.30 -2.25
C GLU A 342 -2.83 11.48 -1.31
N LYS A 343 -2.22 12.55 -1.82
CA LYS A 343 -2.00 13.79 -1.04
C LYS A 343 -3.31 14.43 -0.61
N THR A 344 -4.27 14.54 -1.53
CA THR A 344 -5.58 15.12 -1.25
C THR A 344 -6.35 14.30 -0.22
N PHE A 345 -6.32 12.98 -0.35
CA PHE A 345 -6.96 12.06 0.59
C PHE A 345 -6.33 12.16 1.98
N PHE A 346 -5.00 12.13 2.05
CA PHE A 346 -4.28 12.30 3.31
C PHE A 346 -4.59 13.66 3.94
N ASP A 347 -4.69 14.73 3.15
CA ASP A 347 -5.08 16.04 3.65
C ASP A 347 -6.50 16.04 4.24
N GLN A 348 -7.47 15.40 3.58
CA GLN A 348 -8.81 15.24 4.13
C GLN A 348 -8.78 14.52 5.48
N ILE A 349 -8.08 13.39 5.58
CA ILE A 349 -7.93 12.65 6.83
C ILE A 349 -7.23 13.50 7.90
N TYR A 350 -6.17 14.23 7.53
CA TYR A 350 -5.45 15.12 8.43
C TYR A 350 -6.37 16.22 8.98
N GLU A 351 -7.19 16.84 8.13
CA GLU A 351 -8.14 17.88 8.56
C GLU A 351 -9.22 17.34 9.50
N ILE A 352 -9.71 16.11 9.27
CA ILE A 352 -10.68 15.45 10.15
C ILE A 352 -10.02 15.13 11.51
N LEU A 353 -8.86 14.48 11.49
CA LEU A 353 -8.21 13.99 12.70
C LEU A 353 -7.57 15.09 13.55
N VAL A 354 -6.88 16.04 12.92
CA VAL A 354 -6.04 17.03 13.61
C VAL A 354 -6.77 18.37 13.76
N LEU A 355 -7.49 18.80 12.73
CA LEU A 355 -8.22 20.08 12.75
C LEU A 355 -9.70 19.92 13.15
N GLN A 356 -10.16 18.69 13.39
CA GLN A 356 -11.51 18.39 13.85
C GLN A 356 -12.59 18.95 12.91
N LYS A 357 -12.29 18.99 11.60
CA LYS A 357 -13.27 19.39 10.58
C LYS A 357 -14.28 18.29 10.32
N GLN A 358 -15.54 18.68 10.12
CA GLN A 358 -16.58 17.74 9.71
C GLN A 358 -16.38 17.33 8.25
N SER A 359 -16.63 16.06 7.97
CA SER A 359 -16.59 15.46 6.63
C SER A 359 -17.96 14.85 6.31
N GLU A 360 -18.38 14.98 5.06
CA GLU A 360 -19.61 14.34 4.57
C GLU A 360 -19.49 12.81 4.57
N THR A 361 -18.28 12.30 4.28
CA THR A 361 -17.95 10.87 4.32
C THR A 361 -17.33 10.52 5.66
N LYS A 362 -17.82 9.43 6.27
CA LYS A 362 -17.28 8.87 7.50
C LYS A 362 -16.18 7.86 7.19
N TYR A 363 -15.00 8.06 7.73
CA TYR A 363 -13.88 7.15 7.57
C TYR A 363 -13.66 6.33 8.84
N ILE A 364 -13.54 5.02 8.71
CA ILE A 364 -13.13 4.12 9.79
C ILE A 364 -11.68 3.73 9.56
N ILE A 365 -10.83 3.96 10.57
CA ILE A 365 -9.39 3.73 10.52
C ILE A 365 -8.96 3.11 11.85
N LEU A 366 -8.31 1.95 11.79
CA LEU A 366 -7.99 1.11 12.95
C LEU A 366 -9.26 0.75 13.75
N GLY A 367 -10.36 0.48 13.06
CA GLY A 367 -11.66 0.15 13.67
C GLY A 367 -12.40 1.30 14.38
N GLU A 368 -11.91 2.54 14.31
CA GLU A 368 -12.56 3.72 14.90
C GLU A 368 -12.90 4.80 13.87
N GLU A 369 -14.00 5.52 14.10
CA GLU A 369 -14.42 6.67 13.26
C GLU A 369 -13.41 7.82 13.41
N ALA A 370 -12.83 8.25 12.27
CA ALA A 370 -11.90 9.37 12.20
C ALA A 370 -12.53 10.64 12.79
N GLY A 371 -11.83 11.31 13.70
CA GLY A 371 -12.26 12.53 14.37
C GLY A 371 -12.98 12.30 15.71
N ARG A 372 -13.31 11.06 16.09
CA ARG A 372 -13.82 10.78 17.45
C ARG A 372 -12.75 10.77 18.52
N ALA A 373 -11.55 10.31 18.19
CA ALA A 373 -10.47 10.18 19.15
C ALA A 373 -9.86 11.54 19.49
N THR A 374 -9.71 11.81 20.79
CA THR A 374 -9.02 13.00 21.30
C THR A 374 -7.57 12.71 21.71
N ASP A 375 -7.16 11.44 21.78
CA ASP A 375 -5.80 11.05 22.12
C ASP A 375 -4.86 11.25 20.92
N SER A 376 -3.93 12.19 21.05
CA SER A 376 -2.91 12.49 20.05
C SER A 376 -2.07 11.26 19.64
N ILE A 377 -1.84 10.31 20.55
CA ILE A 377 -1.11 9.08 20.21
C ILE A 377 -1.93 8.22 19.25
N PHE A 378 -3.22 8.04 19.52
CA PHE A 378 -4.10 7.29 18.64
C PHE A 378 -4.32 7.99 17.30
N VAL A 379 -4.52 9.31 17.32
CA VAL A 379 -4.58 10.13 16.10
C VAL A 379 -3.32 9.93 15.24
N TYR A 380 -2.14 9.92 15.85
CA TYR A 380 -0.89 9.66 15.12
C TYR A 380 -0.83 8.27 14.49
N LYS A 381 -1.34 7.24 15.19
CA LYS A 381 -1.43 5.88 14.63
C LYS A 381 -2.36 5.83 13.42
N GLN A 382 -3.51 6.51 13.46
CA GLN A 382 -4.42 6.58 12.30
C GLN A 382 -3.79 7.29 11.10
N LEU A 383 -3.02 8.38 11.34
CA LEU A 383 -2.24 9.03 10.29
C LEU A 383 -1.20 8.08 9.68
N LEU A 384 -0.46 7.33 10.51
CA LEU A 384 0.50 6.34 10.03
C LEU A 384 -0.16 5.20 9.25
N ASN A 385 -1.33 4.72 9.67
CA ASN A 385 -2.08 3.70 8.94
C ASN A 385 -2.46 4.21 7.54
N THR A 386 -2.87 5.48 7.45
CA THR A 386 -3.17 6.13 6.17
C THR A 386 -1.94 6.19 5.25
N ILE A 387 -0.77 6.49 5.80
CA ILE A 387 0.51 6.44 5.06
C ILE A 387 0.83 5.01 4.61
N SER A 388 0.53 4.00 5.43
CA SER A 388 0.75 2.58 5.09
C SER A 388 -0.01 2.19 3.82
N PHE A 389 -1.28 2.57 3.71
CA PHE A 389 -2.05 2.30 2.50
C PHE A 389 -1.44 2.95 1.25
N ALA A 390 -0.92 4.17 1.37
CA ALA A 390 -0.24 4.83 0.24
C ALA A 390 1.06 4.09 -0.16
N PHE A 391 1.85 3.60 0.81
CA PHE A 391 3.06 2.83 0.52
C PHE A 391 2.79 1.42 -0.01
N GLU A 392 1.72 0.77 0.44
CA GLU A 392 1.27 -0.50 -0.15
C GLU A 392 0.91 -0.33 -1.64
N ARG A 393 0.28 0.78 -2.00
CA ARG A 393 0.01 1.14 -3.40
C ARG A 393 1.26 1.59 -4.14
N SER A 394 2.21 2.23 -3.46
CA SER A 394 3.51 2.61 -4.04
C SER A 394 4.26 1.42 -4.63
N ASN A 395 4.27 0.28 -3.93
CA ASN A 395 4.89 -0.94 -4.42
C ASN A 395 4.25 -1.50 -5.72
N ARG A 396 3.13 -0.95 -6.17
CA ARG A 396 2.37 -1.43 -7.34
C ARG A 396 2.24 -0.39 -8.45
N PHE A 397 2.15 0.90 -8.11
CA PHE A 397 1.76 1.96 -9.05
C PHE A 397 2.83 3.02 -9.27
N TYR A 398 3.77 3.18 -8.33
CA TYR A 398 4.63 4.36 -8.27
C TYR A 398 6.10 3.98 -8.48
N SER A 399 6.82 4.86 -9.17
CA SER A 399 8.27 4.82 -9.24
C SER A 399 8.90 5.33 -7.94
N ASP A 400 10.19 5.04 -7.74
CA ASP A 400 10.96 5.55 -6.60
C ASP A 400 10.89 7.07 -6.45
N SER A 401 10.82 7.80 -7.58
CA SER A 401 10.75 9.26 -7.58
C SER A 401 9.42 9.79 -7.04
N GLU A 402 8.33 9.08 -7.31
CA GLU A 402 6.99 9.44 -6.86
C GLU A 402 6.77 9.01 -5.41
N GLU A 403 7.35 7.88 -5.00
CA GLU A 403 7.41 7.48 -3.60
C GLU A 403 8.14 8.54 -2.75
N ASP A 404 9.28 9.05 -3.23
CA ASP A 404 10.03 10.10 -2.55
C ASP A 404 9.21 11.41 -2.44
N GLU A 405 8.44 11.77 -3.47
CA GLU A 405 7.52 12.90 -3.43
C GLU A 405 6.44 12.73 -2.34
N LEU A 406 5.90 11.53 -2.17
CA LEU A 406 4.94 11.21 -1.10
C LEU A 406 5.59 11.25 0.29
N ILE A 407 6.79 10.70 0.45
CA ILE A 407 7.55 10.74 1.71
C ILE A 407 7.76 12.19 2.15
N ASP A 408 8.18 13.07 1.24
CA ASP A 408 8.37 14.49 1.51
C ASP A 408 7.07 15.17 1.94
N PHE A 409 5.96 14.86 1.27
CA PHE A 409 4.65 15.39 1.61
C PHE A 409 4.20 14.93 3.01
N PHE A 410 4.25 13.63 3.30
CA PHE A 410 3.88 13.07 4.61
C PHE A 410 4.78 13.61 5.72
N SER A 411 6.09 13.76 5.46
CA SER A 411 7.04 14.40 6.38
C SER A 411 6.60 15.79 6.80
N ARG A 412 6.17 16.64 5.85
CA ARG A 412 5.65 17.99 6.14
C ARG A 412 4.38 17.95 6.99
N LYS A 413 3.49 16.99 6.76
CA LYS A 413 2.25 16.87 7.53
C LYS A 413 2.47 16.32 8.94
N ILE A 414 3.34 15.31 9.09
CA ILE A 414 3.79 14.86 10.42
C ILE A 414 4.44 16.03 11.17
N ASN A 415 5.22 16.87 10.48
CA ASN A 415 5.78 18.08 11.06
C ASN A 415 4.74 19.10 11.51
N ALA A 416 3.67 19.27 10.76
CA ALA A 416 2.55 20.11 11.18
C ALA A 416 1.86 19.53 12.43
N PHE A 417 1.69 18.21 12.48
CA PHE A 417 1.09 17.52 13.62
C PHE A 417 1.92 17.68 14.90
N VAL A 418 3.25 17.55 14.81
CA VAL A 418 4.18 17.83 15.93
C VAL A 418 3.98 19.24 16.50
N GLY A 419 3.76 20.23 15.62
CA GLY A 419 3.44 21.60 16.04
C GLY A 419 2.10 21.67 16.78
N SER A 420 1.05 21.10 16.17
CA SER A 420 -0.29 21.04 16.76
C SER A 420 -0.30 20.39 18.14
N VAL A 421 0.40 19.27 18.34
CA VAL A 421 0.52 18.60 19.65
C VAL A 421 1.16 19.52 20.69
N TYR A 422 2.25 20.21 20.32
CA TYR A 422 2.95 21.13 21.23
C TYR A 422 2.09 22.31 21.68
N ASP A 423 1.33 22.88 20.74
CA ASP A 423 0.55 24.11 20.95
C ASP A 423 -0.80 23.81 21.65
N SER A 424 -1.42 22.66 21.38
CA SER A 424 -2.74 22.28 21.93
C SER A 424 -2.68 21.62 23.31
N THR A 425 -1.57 20.94 23.65
CA THR A 425 -1.46 20.21 24.91
C THR A 425 -0.93 21.13 26.03
N GLN A 426 -1.73 21.31 27.07
CA GLN A 426 -1.37 22.20 28.20
C GLN A 426 -0.18 21.67 29.02
N SER A 427 -0.13 20.35 29.27
CA SER A 427 0.92 19.72 30.07
C SER A 427 2.16 19.46 29.23
N LYS A 428 3.28 20.13 29.54
CA LYS A 428 4.54 19.94 28.80
C LYS A 428 5.16 18.56 29.02
N PHE A 429 4.93 17.93 30.17
CA PHE A 429 5.25 16.52 30.37
C PHE A 429 4.49 15.59 29.43
N GLU A 430 3.21 15.87 29.19
CA GLU A 430 2.40 15.10 28.25
C GLU A 430 2.87 15.31 26.81
N VAL A 431 3.22 16.56 26.44
CA VAL A 431 3.87 16.87 25.16
C VAL A 431 5.14 16.04 24.97
N ILE A 432 6.02 16.00 25.97
CA ILE A 432 7.27 15.22 25.90
C ILE A 432 6.96 13.74 25.64
N ARG A 433 6.00 13.16 26.39
CA ARG A 433 5.59 11.76 26.22
C ARG A 433 5.08 11.48 24.80
N ILE A 434 4.18 12.32 24.29
CA ILE A 434 3.59 12.16 22.95
C ILE A 434 4.66 12.33 21.86
N LEU A 435 5.49 13.38 21.95
CA LEU A 435 6.55 13.63 20.97
C LEU A 435 7.62 12.53 20.97
N GLN A 436 8.00 11.99 22.13
CA GLN A 436 8.89 10.83 22.20
C GLN A 436 8.27 9.60 21.52
N PHE A 437 6.99 9.34 21.78
CA PHE A 437 6.27 8.27 21.10
C PHE A 437 6.28 8.46 19.57
N ILE A 438 5.92 9.66 19.10
CA ILE A 438 5.94 10.01 17.67
C ILE A 438 7.33 9.73 17.11
N TYR A 439 8.40 10.28 17.69
CA TYR A 439 9.78 10.08 17.23
C TYR A 439 10.15 8.60 17.09
N LEU A 440 9.92 7.81 18.14
CA LEU A 440 10.31 6.40 18.17
C LEU A 440 9.53 5.57 17.16
N VAL A 441 8.23 5.83 17.03
CA VAL A 441 7.37 5.11 16.07
C VAL A 441 7.70 5.54 14.65
N THR A 442 7.89 6.83 14.35
CA THR A 442 8.32 7.28 13.01
C THR A 442 9.65 6.63 12.62
N ARG A 443 10.63 6.61 13.53
CA ARG A 443 11.94 5.99 13.29
C ARG A 443 11.82 4.51 13.00
N LYS A 444 10.99 3.79 13.75
CA LYS A 444 10.75 2.36 13.52
C LYS A 444 10.03 2.11 12.19
N TYR A 445 9.02 2.92 11.88
CA TYR A 445 8.17 2.77 10.71
C TYR A 445 8.93 3.03 9.40
N PHE A 446 9.69 4.11 9.32
CA PHE A 446 10.45 4.45 8.11
C PHE A 446 11.77 3.67 7.97
N GLY A 447 12.24 3.01 9.03
CA GLY A 447 13.45 2.19 9.02
C GLY A 447 14.64 2.91 8.37
N ASP A 448 15.19 2.32 7.32
CA ASP A 448 16.34 2.86 6.60
C ASP A 448 16.03 4.15 5.81
N LYS A 449 14.76 4.48 5.55
CA LYS A 449 14.38 5.76 4.92
C LYS A 449 14.26 6.90 5.93
N PHE A 450 14.40 6.64 7.24
CA PHE A 450 14.25 7.66 8.29
C PHE A 450 15.23 8.83 8.16
N TRP A 451 16.40 8.63 7.54
CA TRP A 451 17.35 9.72 7.32
C TRP A 451 16.82 10.81 6.38
N LYS A 452 15.87 10.48 5.47
CA LYS A 452 15.21 11.45 4.58
C LYS A 452 14.33 12.45 5.35
N LEU A 453 13.92 12.13 6.58
CA LEU A 453 13.05 12.95 7.41
C LEU A 453 13.83 14.00 8.23
N GLU A 454 14.82 14.67 7.64
CA GLU A 454 15.72 15.59 8.36
C GLU A 454 14.98 16.73 9.06
N THR A 455 14.12 17.44 8.34
CA THR A 455 13.30 18.54 8.89
C THR A 455 12.43 18.08 10.05
N PHE A 456 11.95 16.83 10.01
CA PHE A 456 11.20 16.24 11.12
C PHE A 456 12.05 15.99 12.35
N ARG A 457 13.23 15.39 12.17
CA ARG A 457 14.16 15.16 13.28
C ARG A 457 14.56 16.46 13.97
N GLU A 458 14.85 17.50 13.21
CA GLU A 458 15.19 18.81 13.76
C GLU A 458 14.02 19.46 14.52
N LYS A 459 12.81 19.42 13.94
CA LYS A 459 11.63 20.04 14.54
C LYS A 459 11.22 19.34 15.83
N ILE A 460 11.19 18.01 15.85
CA ILE A 460 10.80 17.24 17.04
C ILE A 460 11.81 17.39 18.16
N ASN A 461 13.12 17.39 17.84
CA ASN A 461 14.17 17.62 18.84
C ASN A 461 14.06 19.03 19.44
N ARG A 462 13.81 20.05 18.62
CA ARG A 462 13.59 21.43 19.08
C ARG A 462 12.38 21.51 20.01
N LYS A 463 11.23 20.98 19.59
CA LYS A 463 9.99 21.01 20.39
C LYS A 463 10.10 20.19 21.68
N LEU A 464 10.84 19.09 21.68
CA LEU A 464 11.17 18.34 22.90
C LEU A 464 12.01 19.17 23.86
N LYS A 465 13.02 19.88 23.35
CA LYS A 465 13.85 20.77 24.16
C LYS A 465 13.03 21.93 24.74
N ASP A 466 12.23 22.60 23.90
CA ASP A 466 11.37 23.71 24.32
C ASP A 466 10.39 23.26 25.42
N ALA A 467 9.73 22.10 25.24
CA ALA A 467 8.80 21.57 26.24
C ALA A 467 9.50 21.23 27.57
N PHE A 468 10.74 20.73 27.50
CA PHE A 468 11.53 20.44 28.68
C PHE A 468 11.94 21.72 29.42
N GLU A 469 12.34 22.76 28.70
CA GLU A 469 12.70 24.06 29.28
C GLU A 469 11.47 24.75 29.92
N ASP A 470 10.32 24.78 29.24
CA ASP A 470 9.06 25.28 29.77
C ASP A 470 8.67 24.58 31.10
N GLN A 471 8.89 23.26 31.18
CA GLN A 471 8.59 22.49 32.38
C GLN A 471 9.54 22.82 33.53
N VAL A 472 10.83 23.01 33.23
CA VAL A 472 11.83 23.42 34.22
C VAL A 472 11.51 24.82 34.75
N GLU A 473 11.11 25.76 33.90
CA GLU A 473 10.68 27.09 34.32
C GLU A 473 9.43 27.05 35.19
N THR A 474 8.43 26.27 34.80
CA THR A 474 7.20 26.07 35.59
C THR A 474 7.53 25.51 36.98
N CYS A 475 8.43 24.54 37.05
CA CYS A 475 8.94 23.98 38.30
C CYS A 475 9.66 25.05 39.15
N ALA A 476 10.56 25.82 38.53
CA ALA A 476 11.28 26.91 39.18
C ALA A 476 10.34 27.95 39.79
N MET A 477 9.27 28.33 39.07
CA MET A 477 8.26 29.27 39.58
C MET A 477 7.52 28.69 40.78
N ARG A 478 7.08 27.43 40.73
CA ARG A 478 6.37 26.77 41.85
C ARG A 478 7.23 26.68 43.10
N ILE A 479 8.48 26.23 42.95
CA ILE A 479 9.46 26.16 44.05
C ILE A 479 9.74 27.56 44.61
N GLY A 480 10.00 28.53 43.74
CA GLY A 480 10.31 29.90 44.12
C GLY A 480 9.18 30.59 44.88
N VAL A 481 7.92 30.40 44.45
CA VAL A 481 6.74 30.95 45.15
C VAL A 481 6.65 30.41 46.57
N ARG A 482 6.86 29.09 46.76
CA ARG A 482 6.81 28.47 48.09
C ARG A 482 7.94 28.96 48.98
N ILE A 483 9.17 28.95 48.48
CA ILE A 483 10.33 29.40 49.26
C ILE A 483 10.24 30.88 49.64
N LYS A 484 9.70 31.75 48.77
CA LYS A 484 9.51 33.18 49.09
C LYS A 484 8.59 33.41 50.30
N GLN A 485 7.70 32.47 50.60
CA GLN A 485 6.78 32.56 51.75
C GLN A 485 7.44 32.11 53.06
N GLU A 486 8.61 31.48 53.01
CA GLU A 486 9.28 30.94 54.18
C GLU A 486 9.91 32.05 55.04
N THR A 487 9.64 32.00 56.34
CA THR A 487 10.21 32.89 57.37
C THR A 487 11.02 32.10 58.42
N PHE A 488 11.09 30.77 58.28
CA PHE A 488 11.80 29.85 59.17
C PHE A 488 11.32 29.91 60.64
N GLY A 489 10.10 30.39 60.88
CA GLY A 489 9.48 30.40 62.22
C GLY A 489 9.07 29.01 62.73
N ASN A 490 8.80 28.08 61.81
CA ASN A 490 8.50 26.67 62.06
C ASN A 490 9.01 25.78 60.90
N LEU A 491 8.94 24.45 61.08
CA LEU A 491 9.43 23.47 60.11
C LEU A 491 8.37 22.99 59.10
N GLU A 492 7.10 23.36 59.27
CA GLU A 492 5.99 22.93 58.38
C GLU A 492 6.19 23.37 56.93
N GLY A 493 6.86 24.50 56.72
CA GLY A 493 7.23 24.96 55.38
C GLY A 493 8.13 23.99 54.62
N CYS A 494 9.01 23.27 55.35
CA CYS A 494 9.95 22.32 54.78
C CYS A 494 9.23 21.16 54.09
N GLU A 495 8.27 20.56 54.78
CA GLU A 495 7.47 19.45 54.26
C GLU A 495 6.70 19.87 53.01
N ARG A 496 6.12 21.09 53.01
CA ARG A 496 5.41 21.62 51.83
C ARG A 496 6.31 21.84 50.62
N VAL A 497 7.56 22.29 50.82
CA VAL A 497 8.51 22.46 49.72
C VAL A 497 8.98 21.10 49.18
N ILE A 498 9.27 20.15 50.07
CA ILE A 498 9.63 18.77 49.69
C ILE A 498 8.47 18.12 48.92
N GLU A 499 7.22 18.31 49.36
CA GLU A 499 6.03 17.77 48.70
C GLU A 499 5.87 18.29 47.27
N VAL A 500 6.10 19.59 47.04
CA VAL A 500 6.07 20.18 45.69
C VAL A 500 7.15 19.55 44.79
N VAL A 501 8.38 19.43 45.29
CA VAL A 501 9.48 18.83 44.51
C VAL A 501 9.19 17.36 44.22
N ARG A 502 8.73 16.60 45.22
CA ARG A 502 8.36 15.19 45.09
C ARG A 502 7.25 15.01 44.05
N HIS A 503 6.23 15.87 44.08
CA HIS A 503 5.16 15.85 43.09
C HIS A 503 5.66 16.10 41.66
N GLU A 504 6.61 17.02 41.44
CA GLU A 504 7.22 17.23 40.11
C GLU A 504 8.05 16.02 39.65
N ILE A 505 8.79 15.38 40.56
CA ILE A 505 9.56 14.16 40.27
C ILE A 505 8.64 12.99 39.89
N VAL A 506 7.54 12.81 40.62
CA VAL A 506 6.53 11.78 40.32
C VAL A 506 5.93 12.02 38.94
N LYS A 507 5.52 13.26 38.63
CA LYS A 507 4.98 13.61 37.30
C LYS A 507 5.96 13.37 36.17
N ALA A 508 7.24 13.69 36.37
CA ALA A 508 8.28 13.40 35.40
C ALA A 508 8.45 11.89 35.13
N SER A 509 8.33 11.08 36.19
CA SER A 509 8.38 9.62 36.10
C SER A 509 7.17 9.04 35.36
N GLU A 510 5.97 9.54 35.67
CA GLU A 510 4.70 9.19 34.99
C GLU A 510 4.74 9.57 33.50
N ALA A 511 5.39 10.68 33.16
CA ALA A 511 5.65 11.12 31.79
C ALA A 511 6.70 10.26 31.05
N SER A 512 7.14 9.16 31.66
CA SER A 512 8.11 8.20 31.09
C SER A 512 9.51 8.75 30.84
N ILE A 513 9.88 9.87 31.48
CA ILE A 513 11.27 10.32 31.49
C ILE A 513 12.06 9.38 32.41
N LYS A 514 12.97 8.59 31.83
CA LYS A 514 13.75 7.57 32.54
C LYS A 514 15.25 7.69 32.23
N GLY A 515 16.06 6.99 33.03
CA GLY A 515 17.50 6.88 32.82
C GLY A 515 18.23 8.21 33.01
N GLU A 516 19.17 8.50 32.11
CA GLU A 516 20.05 9.66 32.23
C GLU A 516 19.29 11.00 32.15
N ASN A 517 18.29 11.10 31.27
CA ASN A 517 17.48 12.32 31.14
C ASN A 517 16.68 12.62 32.41
N PHE A 518 16.24 11.58 33.14
CA PHE A 518 15.56 11.73 34.42
C PHE A 518 16.50 12.26 35.50
N ARG A 519 17.75 11.76 35.54
CA ARG A 519 18.78 12.24 36.46
C ARG A 519 19.14 13.70 36.19
N ILE A 520 19.30 14.06 34.92
CA ILE A 520 19.56 15.46 34.52
C ILE A 520 18.42 16.37 35.00
N LEU A 521 17.16 15.96 34.82
CA LEU A 521 16.01 16.73 35.28
C LEU A 521 16.00 16.88 36.82
N ILE A 522 16.18 15.79 37.56
CA ILE A 522 16.25 15.83 39.03
C ILE A 522 17.35 16.78 39.50
N ASN A 523 18.56 16.67 38.93
CA ASN A 523 19.66 17.55 39.31
C ASN A 523 19.32 19.02 39.06
N ARG A 524 18.67 19.33 37.94
CA ARG A 524 18.26 20.69 37.59
C ARG A 524 17.20 21.23 38.55
N ILE A 525 16.20 20.42 38.92
CA ILE A 525 15.19 20.77 39.92
C ILE A 525 15.82 21.03 41.29
N LEU A 526 16.74 20.15 41.74
CA LEU A 526 17.44 20.32 43.01
C LEU A 526 18.34 21.56 43.02
N CYS A 527 19.01 21.87 41.90
CA CYS A 527 19.78 23.11 41.76
C CYS A 527 18.88 24.36 41.84
N LEU A 528 17.68 24.33 41.23
CA LEU A 528 16.71 25.41 41.34
C LEU A 528 16.24 25.60 42.79
N LEU A 529 15.96 24.49 43.49
CA LEU A 529 15.61 24.49 44.90
C LEU A 529 16.72 25.14 45.75
N HIS A 530 17.97 24.73 45.54
CA HIS A 530 19.13 25.31 46.20
C HIS A 530 19.21 26.83 45.96
N SER A 531 19.18 27.27 44.70
CA SER A 531 19.31 28.68 44.36
C SER A 531 18.19 29.53 44.96
N ALA A 532 16.95 29.04 44.95
CA ALA A 532 15.83 29.73 45.57
C ALA A 532 15.98 29.82 47.10
N LEU A 533 16.38 28.73 47.74
CA LEU A 533 16.54 28.66 49.20
C LEU A 533 17.68 29.54 49.69
N TYR A 534 18.85 29.45 49.05
CA TYR A 534 19.99 30.30 49.32
C TYR A 534 19.64 31.78 49.17
N GLY A 535 19.00 32.16 48.06
CA GLY A 535 18.56 33.53 47.83
C GLY A 535 17.58 34.03 48.89
N ARG A 536 16.70 33.17 49.41
CA ARG A 536 15.77 33.51 50.49
C ARG A 536 16.46 33.69 51.83
N ILE A 537 17.41 32.81 52.18
CA ILE A 537 18.18 32.92 53.42
C ILE A 537 18.90 34.27 53.48
N LEU A 538 19.54 34.68 52.37
CA LEU A 538 20.26 35.95 52.30
C LEU A 538 19.38 37.21 52.45
N GLN A 539 18.07 37.10 52.26
CA GLN A 539 17.13 38.22 52.38
C GLN A 539 16.63 38.42 53.82
N LEU A 540 16.93 37.51 54.73
CA LEU A 540 16.41 37.52 56.09
C LEU A 540 17.51 37.80 57.11
N THR A 541 17.10 38.37 58.25
CA THR A 541 17.93 38.46 59.44
C THR A 541 17.34 37.51 60.48
N PHE A 542 18.17 36.63 61.05
CA PHE A 542 17.72 35.53 61.89
C PHE A 542 17.96 35.82 63.37
N ASP A 543 16.96 35.51 64.19
CA ASP A 543 17.14 35.28 65.62
C ASP A 543 17.56 33.82 65.90
N GLU A 544 17.90 33.51 67.16
CA GLU A 544 18.40 32.20 67.58
C GLU A 544 17.40 31.05 67.32
N LYS A 545 16.09 31.32 67.37
CA LYS A 545 15.07 30.30 67.11
C LYS A 545 14.91 30.05 65.61
N GLN A 546 14.86 31.13 64.82
CA GLN A 546 14.74 31.06 63.37
C GLN A 546 16.00 30.43 62.74
N SER A 547 17.19 30.74 63.27
CA SER A 547 18.44 30.19 62.74
C SER A 547 18.55 28.68 63.00
N ARG A 548 18.15 28.20 64.19
CA ARG A 548 18.05 26.76 64.49
C ARG A 548 17.08 26.04 63.55
N ASN A 549 15.87 26.59 63.39
CA ASN A 549 14.88 26.02 62.48
C ASN A 549 15.38 25.98 61.03
N MET A 550 16.08 27.02 60.58
CA MET A 550 16.68 27.07 59.24
C MET A 550 17.74 25.98 59.04
N VAL A 551 18.62 25.75 60.03
CA VAL A 551 19.63 24.66 59.95
C VAL A 551 18.94 23.31 59.79
N GLU A 552 17.91 23.04 60.59
CA GLU A 552 17.15 21.80 60.50
C GLU A 552 16.40 21.69 59.15
N TYR A 553 15.84 22.80 58.66
CA TYR A 553 15.18 22.88 57.35
C TYR A 553 16.15 22.51 56.20
N VAL A 554 17.35 23.10 56.19
CA VAL A 554 18.38 22.80 55.16
C VAL A 554 18.88 21.36 55.29
N THR A 555 19.00 20.86 56.52
CA THR A 555 19.41 19.47 56.79
C THR A 555 18.41 18.47 56.21
N LYS A 556 17.10 18.68 56.44
CA LYS A 556 16.05 17.84 55.84
C LYS A 556 16.07 17.87 54.31
N ILE A 557 16.30 19.04 53.71
CA ILE A 557 16.40 19.14 52.24
C ILE A 557 17.66 18.42 51.72
N LEU A 558 18.78 18.50 52.44
CA LEU A 558 20.00 17.76 52.09
C LEU A 558 19.78 16.25 52.17
N GLU A 559 19.09 15.75 53.20
CA GLU A 559 18.71 14.35 53.30
C GLU A 559 17.84 13.91 52.12
N PHE A 560 16.83 14.70 51.78
CA PHE A 560 16.00 14.46 50.60
C PHE A 560 16.81 14.47 49.28
N ALA A 561 17.78 15.37 49.13
CA ALA A 561 18.66 15.40 47.95
C ALA A 561 19.57 14.16 47.88
N LYS A 562 20.03 13.65 49.04
CA LYS A 562 20.81 12.40 49.14
C LYS A 562 19.99 11.18 48.72
N GLU A 563 18.72 11.11 49.12
CA GLU A 563 17.79 10.04 48.68
C GLU A 563 17.66 9.98 47.16
N LEU A 564 17.70 11.13 46.49
CA LEU A 564 17.58 11.25 45.03
C LEU A 564 18.90 11.01 44.27
N GLY A 565 20.04 10.93 44.97
CA GLY A 565 21.31 10.47 44.40
C GLY A 565 22.02 11.44 43.44
N SER A 566 21.78 12.75 43.52
CA SER A 566 22.46 13.74 42.68
C SER A 566 23.71 14.33 43.36
N ALA A 567 24.90 13.86 42.99
CA ALA A 567 26.17 14.25 43.63
C ALA A 567 26.41 15.78 43.63
N ASP A 568 26.18 16.46 42.49
CA ASP A 568 26.37 17.91 42.39
C ASP A 568 25.41 18.70 43.30
N ALA A 569 24.15 18.27 43.37
CA ALA A 569 23.17 18.91 44.24
C ALA A 569 23.49 18.66 45.72
N ILE A 570 23.94 17.44 46.07
CA ILE A 570 24.34 17.09 47.43
C ILE A 570 25.47 17.99 47.90
N GLN A 571 26.48 18.25 47.07
CA GLN A 571 27.58 19.15 47.42
C GLN A 571 27.05 20.57 47.69
N LYS A 572 26.23 21.12 46.79
CA LYS A 572 25.65 22.47 46.96
C LYS A 572 24.82 22.60 48.24
N PHE A 573 23.99 21.61 48.55
CA PHE A 573 23.20 21.61 49.79
C PHE A 573 24.06 21.40 51.04
N SER A 574 25.18 20.67 50.93
CA SER A 574 26.15 20.55 52.02
C SER A 574 26.83 21.89 52.31
N ASP A 575 27.20 22.63 51.27
CA ASP A 575 27.79 23.97 51.42
C ASP A 575 26.76 24.95 52.02
N LEU A 576 25.49 24.87 51.57
CA LEU A 576 24.41 25.65 52.15
C LEU A 576 24.14 25.32 53.62
N GLN A 577 24.23 24.05 54.01
CA GLN A 577 24.09 23.62 55.40
C GLN A 577 25.20 24.22 56.27
N ASN A 578 26.44 24.20 55.78
CA ASN A 578 27.57 24.82 56.47
C ASN A 578 27.37 26.34 56.66
N LEU A 579 26.87 27.03 55.64
CA LEU A 579 26.51 28.45 55.74
C LEU A 579 25.36 28.68 56.74
N ALA A 580 24.35 27.82 56.75
CA ALA A 580 23.25 27.90 57.71
C ALA A 580 23.73 27.69 59.17
N ILE A 581 24.64 26.73 59.40
CA ILE A 581 25.25 26.50 60.72
C ILE A 581 26.06 27.73 61.15
N LEU A 582 26.82 28.33 60.22
CA LEU A 582 27.58 29.56 60.50
C LEU A 582 26.69 30.73 60.94
N ILE A 583 25.49 30.85 60.38
CA ILE A 583 24.50 31.84 60.81
C ILE A 583 23.95 31.53 62.21
N SER A 584 23.84 30.25 62.59
CA SER A 584 23.21 29.81 63.84
C SER A 584 24.17 29.61 65.02
N ILE A 585 25.47 29.48 64.79
CA ILE A 585 26.44 29.06 65.82
C ILE A 585 26.61 30.10 66.93
N SER A 586 26.80 29.67 68.17
CA SER A 586 27.12 30.52 69.33
C SER A 586 28.43 31.29 69.14
N GLU A 587 28.53 32.46 69.76
CA GLU A 587 29.76 33.29 69.71
C GLU A 587 31.03 32.53 70.12
N GLY A 588 30.93 31.62 71.10
CA GLY A 588 32.08 30.90 71.65
C GLY A 588 32.72 29.90 70.69
N ASP A 589 31.92 29.33 69.78
CA ASP A 589 32.37 28.27 68.86
C ASP A 589 32.62 28.80 67.45
N PHE A 590 32.26 30.06 67.20
CA PHE A 590 32.25 30.68 65.89
C PHE A 590 33.61 30.65 65.19
N GLU A 591 34.69 31.05 65.89
CA GLU A 591 36.03 31.14 65.30
C GLU A 591 36.58 29.76 64.88
N SER A 592 36.30 28.74 65.70
CA SER A 592 36.71 27.37 65.40
C SER A 592 36.00 26.81 64.17
N PHE A 593 34.71 27.11 64.02
CA PHE A 593 33.90 26.67 62.88
C PHE A 593 34.24 27.46 61.61
N TYR A 594 34.41 28.79 61.72
CA TYR A 594 34.85 29.64 60.62
C TYR A 594 36.15 29.12 59.99
N ASN A 595 37.17 28.85 60.81
CA ASN A 595 38.45 28.30 60.34
C ASN A 595 38.31 26.94 59.64
N SER A 596 37.29 26.15 59.96
CA SER A 596 37.01 24.88 59.30
C SER A 596 36.38 25.02 57.90
N LEU A 597 35.82 26.20 57.60
CA LEU A 597 35.18 26.53 56.32
C LEU A 597 36.14 27.24 55.34
N VAL A 598 37.20 27.88 55.86
CA VAL A 598 38.21 28.56 55.06
C VAL A 598 38.81 27.60 54.02
N GLY A 599 38.83 28.03 52.76
CA GLY A 599 39.33 27.24 51.63
C GLY A 599 38.36 26.16 51.11
N ARG A 600 37.24 25.91 51.78
CA ARG A 600 36.15 25.02 51.31
C ARG A 600 34.98 25.80 50.71
N ILE A 601 34.66 26.97 51.28
CA ILE A 601 33.63 27.88 50.79
C ILE A 601 34.29 29.23 50.47
N PRO A 602 33.92 29.89 49.36
CA PRO A 602 34.44 31.23 49.03
C PRO A 602 34.18 32.27 50.13
N ASP A 603 35.15 33.13 50.40
CA ASP A 603 35.05 34.13 51.47
C ASP A 603 33.90 35.13 51.25
N ASP A 604 33.58 35.46 49.99
CA ASP A 604 32.46 36.35 49.66
C ASP A 604 31.10 35.78 50.06
N GLU A 605 30.94 34.46 49.93
CA GLU A 605 29.75 33.70 50.35
C GLU A 605 29.61 33.66 51.87
N ILE A 606 30.73 33.45 52.57
CA ILE A 606 30.80 33.50 54.02
C ILE A 606 30.38 34.89 54.53
N LEU A 607 30.93 35.96 53.94
CA LEU A 607 30.59 37.34 54.29
C LEU A 607 29.11 37.67 54.05
N LYS A 608 28.49 37.15 52.98
CA LYS A 608 27.05 37.31 52.73
C LYS A 608 26.22 36.65 53.82
N ALA A 609 26.57 35.42 54.22
CA ALA A 609 25.87 34.68 55.27
C ALA A 609 25.96 35.40 56.64
N LEU A 610 27.12 35.96 56.99
CA LEU A 610 27.28 36.70 58.26
C LEU A 610 26.40 37.95 58.37
N ARG A 611 26.03 38.58 57.24
CA ARG A 611 25.09 39.72 57.24
C ARG A 611 23.68 39.33 57.66
N CYS A 612 23.33 38.05 57.62
CA CYS A 612 22.03 37.53 58.01
C CYS A 612 21.90 37.34 59.53
N ARG A 613 22.99 37.51 60.30
CA ARG A 613 22.97 37.37 61.76
C ARG A 613 22.48 38.65 62.44
N ARG A 614 21.56 38.52 63.40
CA ARG A 614 21.10 39.67 64.20
C ARG A 614 22.17 40.21 65.15
N ASP A 615 23.10 39.36 65.59
CA ASP A 615 24.20 39.66 66.52
C ASP A 615 25.52 40.00 65.82
N LYS A 616 25.50 40.26 64.51
CA LYS A 616 26.67 40.47 63.65
C LYS A 616 27.75 41.39 64.26
N GLU A 617 27.35 42.58 64.72
CA GLU A 617 28.29 43.58 65.26
C GLU A 617 29.05 43.11 66.51
N ARG A 618 28.50 42.14 67.26
CA ARG A 618 29.17 41.57 68.44
C ARG A 618 30.23 40.56 68.05
N ILE A 619 29.97 39.80 66.99
CA ILE A 619 30.94 38.84 66.43
C ILE A 619 32.08 39.59 65.77
N GLU A 620 31.80 40.60 64.93
CA GLU A 620 32.82 41.41 64.26
C GLU A 620 33.80 42.09 65.24
N LYS A 621 33.37 42.42 66.47
CA LYS A 621 34.23 43.06 67.49
C LYS A 621 35.14 42.07 68.24
N LYS A 622 34.83 40.78 68.23
CA LYS A 622 35.47 39.76 69.08
C LYS A 622 36.43 38.88 68.28
N THR A 623 36.12 38.66 67.02
CA THR A 623 36.97 37.98 66.06
C THR A 623 37.66 39.01 65.16
N SER A 624 38.99 39.01 65.11
CA SER A 624 39.84 39.86 64.26
C SER A 624 39.73 39.53 62.76
N ILE A 625 38.54 39.14 62.28
CA ILE A 625 38.28 38.62 60.94
C ILE A 625 38.24 39.75 59.89
N PHE A 626 38.12 41.01 60.30
CA PHE A 626 38.02 42.17 59.39
C PHE A 626 39.23 43.12 59.42
N ASP A 627 40.25 42.86 60.23
CA ASP A 627 41.51 43.65 60.22
C ASP A 627 42.48 43.12 59.14
N GLY A 628 42.03 43.20 57.89
CA GLY A 628 42.81 42.91 56.69
C GLY A 628 42.73 44.07 55.70
N LYS A 629 43.06 45.29 56.14
CA LYS A 629 43.39 46.40 55.22
C LYS A 629 44.89 46.42 54.95
N GLU A 630 45.21 46.22 53.68
CA GLU A 630 46.44 46.64 52.98
C GLU A 630 47.80 46.24 53.60
N THR A 631 48.39 45.17 53.05
CA THR A 631 49.73 45.21 52.42
C THR A 631 49.79 44.24 51.26
#